data_AF-A0A9X9PR80-F1
#
_entry.id   AF-A0A9X9PR80-F1
#
_cell.length_a   1.000
_cell.length_b   1.000
_cell.length_c   1.000
_cell.angle_alpha   90.00
_cell.angle_beta   90.00
_cell.angle_gamma   90.00
#
_symmetry.space_group_name_H-M   'P 1'
#
loop_
_entity.id
_entity.type
_entity.pdbx_description
1 polymer ?
#
loop_
_entity_poly.entity_id
_entity_poly.type
_entity_poly.pdbx_seq_one_letter_code
_entity_poly.pdbx_strand_id
1 'polypeptide(L)'
;MKLGISRGQFSYSLRRGTVSPQKRKRPSSRLNANDVTQILFYAESSPENRCKTILELVSGPFRYLGISDRFIQRELQKIGYQRHVAHLKPPESQKTYEDTQRMGRSSSQLDI
;
A
#
# COMPACT_ATOMS: atom_id res chain seq x y z
N MET A 1 42.11 -8.81 -26.94
CA MET A 1 40.85 -8.48 -26.22
C MET A 1 41.19 -7.46 -25.14
N LYS A 2 40.66 -6.23 -25.19
CA LYS A 2 40.84 -5.21 -24.13
C LYS A 2 39.55 -5.11 -23.33
N LEU A 3 39.62 -5.24 -22.00
CA LEU A 3 38.45 -5.35 -21.12
C LEU A 3 37.71 -4.02 -20.84
N GLY A 4 38.06 -2.90 -21.50
CA GLY A 4 37.33 -1.62 -21.35
C GLY A 4 37.33 -1.01 -19.94
N ILE A 5 38.09 -1.56 -19.00
CA ILE A 5 38.18 -1.12 -17.60
C ILE A 5 39.49 -0.37 -17.33
N SER A 6 39.45 0.60 -16.41
CA SER A 6 40.65 1.34 -16.03
C SER A 6 41.58 0.50 -15.15
N ARG A 7 42.88 0.80 -15.16
CA ARG A 7 43.86 0.17 -14.26
C ARG A 7 43.46 0.33 -12.79
N GLY A 8 42.87 1.46 -12.43
CA GLY A 8 42.37 1.72 -11.07
C GLY A 8 41.20 0.83 -10.69
N GLN A 9 40.22 0.64 -11.59
CA GLN A 9 39.11 -0.29 -11.37
C GLN A 9 39.59 -1.74 -11.24
N PHE A 10 40.54 -2.14 -12.09
CA PHE A 10 41.14 -3.47 -12.03
C PHE A 10 41.87 -3.71 -10.70
N SER A 11 42.74 -2.78 -10.28
CA SER A 11 43.46 -2.87 -9.01
C SER A 11 42.52 -2.82 -7.80
N TYR A 12 41.46 -2.00 -7.84
CA TYR A 12 40.46 -1.94 -6.78
C TYR A 12 39.72 -3.28 -6.62
N SER A 13 39.29 -3.89 -7.71
CA SER A 13 38.60 -5.19 -7.70
C SER A 13 39.49 -6.32 -7.16
N LEU A 14 40.77 -6.36 -7.56
CA LEU A 14 41.74 -7.33 -7.04
C LEU A 14 41.97 -7.18 -5.53
N ARG A 15 42.14 -5.94 -5.05
CA ARG A 15 42.38 -5.66 -3.62
C ARG A 15 41.16 -5.95 -2.75
N ARG A 16 39.96 -5.70 -3.28
CA ARG A 16 38.71 -5.83 -2.51
C ARG A 16 38.23 -7.26 -2.38
N GLY A 17 38.71 -8.19 -3.23
CA GLY A 17 38.39 -9.62 -3.17
C GLY A 17 36.92 -9.98 -3.41
N THR A 18 36.07 -9.00 -3.75
CA THR A 18 34.64 -9.18 -4.02
C THR A 18 34.29 -8.50 -5.33
N VAL A 19 33.67 -9.26 -6.23
CA VAL A 19 33.32 -8.82 -7.59
C VAL A 19 32.19 -7.78 -7.57
N SER A 20 31.31 -7.83 -6.56
CA SER A 20 30.13 -6.97 -6.48
C SER A 20 30.39 -5.69 -5.70
N PRO A 21 30.19 -4.49 -6.29
CA PRO A 21 30.32 -3.20 -5.60
C PRO A 21 29.48 -3.15 -4.32
N GLN A 22 29.97 -2.45 -3.29
CA GLN A 22 29.18 -2.22 -2.09
C GLN A 22 27.98 -1.33 -2.42
N LYS A 23 26.81 -1.68 -1.90
CA LYS A 23 25.62 -0.84 -2.02
C LYS A 23 25.87 0.50 -1.31
N ARG A 24 25.68 1.61 -2.03
CA ARG A 24 25.81 2.95 -1.46
C ARG A 24 24.77 3.14 -0.35
N LYS A 25 25.18 3.78 0.75
CA LYS A 25 24.24 4.23 1.79
C LYS A 25 23.25 5.21 1.17
N ARG A 26 21.96 4.97 1.36
CA ARG A 26 20.92 5.91 0.96
C ARG A 26 20.77 7.00 2.02
N PRO A 27 20.28 8.20 1.64
CA PRO A 27 19.84 9.17 2.62
C PRO A 27 18.84 8.54 3.59
N SER A 28 18.91 8.93 4.86
CA SER A 28 17.92 8.52 5.84
C SER A 28 16.54 9.03 5.44
N SER A 29 15.51 8.24 5.75
CA SER A 29 14.12 8.68 5.63
C SER A 29 13.89 9.92 6.51
N ARG A 30 13.05 10.85 6.04
CA ARG A 30 12.55 11.95 6.87
C ARG A 30 11.49 11.50 7.88
N LEU A 31 10.79 10.39 7.61
CA LEU A 31 9.88 9.74 8.56
C LEU A 31 10.66 8.72 9.39
N ASN A 32 10.48 8.78 10.71
CA ASN A 32 10.92 7.71 11.58
C ASN A 32 9.97 6.51 11.47
N ALA A 33 10.48 5.31 11.77
CA ALA A 33 9.64 4.11 11.77
C ALA A 33 8.45 4.23 12.73
N ASN A 34 8.63 4.89 13.88
CA ASN A 34 7.57 5.12 14.86
C ASN A 34 6.42 5.97 14.29
N ASP A 35 6.76 7.01 13.53
CA ASP A 35 5.77 7.90 12.93
C ASP A 35 4.95 7.14 11.86
N VAL A 36 5.59 6.27 11.07
CA VAL A 36 4.90 5.39 10.11
C VAL A 36 3.92 4.48 10.85
N THR A 37 4.34 3.88 11.95
CA THR A 37 3.51 2.99 12.77
C THR A 37 2.32 3.72 13.38
N GLN A 38 2.50 4.95 13.85
CA GLN A 38 1.40 5.78 14.36
C GLN A 38 0.38 6.12 13.27
N ILE A 39 0.84 6.45 12.06
CA ILE A 39 -0.04 6.70 10.90
C ILE A 39 -0.85 5.44 10.59
N LEU A 40 -0.21 4.26 10.60
CA LEU A 40 -0.87 2.99 10.37
C LEU A 40 -1.94 2.69 11.42
N PHE A 41 -1.60 2.77 12.70
CA PHE A 41 -2.55 2.54 13.79
C PHE A 41 -3.72 3.51 13.74
N TYR A 42 -3.46 4.78 13.44
CA TYR A 42 -4.53 5.77 13.28
C TYR A 42 -5.45 5.40 12.10
N ALA A 43 -4.89 5.05 10.95
CA ALA A 43 -5.68 4.64 9.78
C ALA A 43 -6.53 3.39 10.08
N GLU A 44 -6.03 2.45 10.89
CA GLU A 44 -6.72 1.21 11.20
C GLU A 44 -7.73 1.30 12.35
N SER A 45 -7.60 2.32 13.20
CA SER A 45 -8.39 2.51 14.44
C SER A 45 -9.90 2.63 14.26
N SER A 46 -10.37 3.14 13.13
CA SER A 46 -11.79 3.37 12.85
C SER A 46 -12.08 3.15 11.36
N PRO A 47 -13.27 2.63 11.00
CA PRO A 47 -13.72 2.56 9.60
C PRO A 47 -13.62 3.92 8.88
N GLU A 48 -13.97 5.01 9.56
CA GLU A 48 -13.88 6.37 9.01
C GLU A 48 -12.44 6.74 8.68
N ASN A 49 -11.50 6.40 9.57
CA ASN A 49 -10.08 6.66 9.38
C ASN A 49 -9.48 5.79 8.26
N ARG A 50 -9.99 4.57 8.04
CA ARG A 50 -9.58 3.72 6.90
C ARG A 50 -9.99 4.33 5.57
N CYS A 51 -11.13 5.03 5.54
CA CYS A 51 -11.62 5.71 4.34
C CYS A 51 -10.88 7.03 4.05
N LYS A 52 -10.25 7.65 5.04
CA LYS A 52 -9.54 8.93 4.86
C LYS A 52 -8.42 8.85 3.84
N THR A 53 -8.34 9.86 2.98
CA THR A 53 -7.26 9.95 1.99
C THR A 53 -5.91 10.19 2.65
N ILE A 54 -4.81 9.79 1.99
CA ILE A 54 -3.46 10.08 2.50
C ILE A 54 -3.29 11.59 2.67
N LEU A 55 -3.81 12.37 1.73
CA LEU A 55 -3.83 13.83 1.82
C LEU A 55 -4.56 14.32 3.08
N GLU A 56 -5.73 13.77 3.41
CA GLU A 56 -6.46 14.10 4.65
C GLU A 56 -5.68 13.74 5.92
N LEU A 57 -4.97 12.59 5.91
CA LEU A 57 -4.12 12.18 7.02
C LEU A 57 -2.97 13.19 7.22
N VAL A 58 -2.33 13.61 6.12
CA VAL A 58 -1.25 14.61 6.14
C VAL A 58 -1.76 16.00 6.51
N SER A 59 -2.91 16.42 6.01
CA SER A 59 -3.42 17.78 6.25
C SER A 59 -4.07 17.95 7.62
N GLY A 60 -4.52 16.86 8.25
CA GLY A 60 -5.14 16.87 9.56
C GLY A 60 -4.18 16.39 10.67
N PRO A 61 -4.36 15.15 11.17
CA PRO A 61 -3.69 14.66 12.38
C PRO A 61 -2.16 14.62 12.27
N PHE A 62 -1.60 14.49 11.05
CA PHE A 62 -0.16 14.37 10.84
C PHE A 62 0.47 15.61 10.18
N ARG A 63 -0.20 16.77 10.21
CA ARG A 63 0.30 18.02 9.61
C ARG A 63 1.64 18.47 10.17
N TYR A 64 1.88 18.22 11.46
CA TYR A 64 3.12 18.57 12.15
C TYR A 64 4.35 17.88 11.57
N LEU A 65 4.18 16.75 10.86
CA LEU A 65 5.30 16.07 10.21
C LEU A 65 5.84 16.87 9.02
N GLY A 66 5.02 17.69 8.36
CA GLY A 66 5.47 18.52 7.23
C GLY A 66 5.92 17.70 6.00
N ILE A 67 5.35 16.52 5.82
CA ILE A 67 5.76 15.54 4.80
C ILE A 67 4.74 15.52 3.67
N SER A 68 5.20 15.27 2.43
CA SER A 68 4.29 15.15 1.30
C SER A 68 3.47 13.85 1.34
N ASP A 69 2.26 13.93 0.80
CA ASP A 69 1.35 12.79 0.60
C ASP A 69 2.04 11.59 -0.09
N ARG A 70 2.77 11.85 -1.18
CA ARG A 70 3.50 10.82 -1.94
C ARG A 70 4.58 10.14 -1.11
N PHE A 71 5.20 10.87 -0.19
CA PHE A 71 6.24 10.31 0.65
C PHE A 71 5.65 9.36 1.69
N ILE A 72 4.55 9.75 2.35
CA ILE A 72 3.81 8.88 3.28
C ILE A 72 3.27 7.65 2.56
N GLN A 73 2.70 7.81 1.36
CA GLN A 73 2.24 6.68 0.55
C GLN A 73 3.37 5.67 0.30
N ARG A 74 4.57 6.15 -0.05
CA ARG A 74 5.71 5.28 -0.31
C ARG A 74 6.18 4.57 0.95
N GLU A 75 6.23 5.24 2.10
CA GLU A 75 6.62 4.60 3.36
C GLU A 75 5.59 3.55 3.80
N LEU A 76 4.30 3.85 3.69
CA LEU A 76 3.22 2.90 3.96
C LEU A 76 3.27 1.68 3.01
N GLN A 77 3.58 1.87 1.73
CA GLN A 77 3.74 0.75 0.80
C GLN A 77 4.92 -0.16 1.16
N LYS A 78 6.02 0.38 1.69
CA LYS A 78 7.18 -0.45 2.11
C LYS A 78 6.84 -1.42 3.24
N ILE A 79 5.92 -1.03 4.12
CA ILE A 79 5.45 -1.88 5.23
C ILE A 79 4.28 -2.78 4.82
N GLY A 80 3.88 -2.76 3.54
CA GLY A 80 2.81 -3.61 3.01
C GLY A 80 1.41 -3.03 3.15
N TYR A 81 1.27 -1.77 3.59
CA TYR A 81 -0.05 -1.13 3.63
C TYR A 81 -0.54 -0.86 2.21
N GLN A 82 -1.61 -1.56 1.83
CA GLN A 82 -2.36 -1.31 0.61
C GLN A 82 -3.76 -0.84 0.99
N ARG A 83 -4.18 0.31 0.46
CA ARG A 83 -5.58 0.73 0.59
C ARG A 83 -6.42 -0.21 -0.25
N HIS A 84 -7.31 -0.94 0.40
CA HIS A 84 -8.38 -1.67 -0.27
C HIS A 84 -9.32 -0.64 -0.89
N VAL A 85 -9.16 -0.39 -2.19
CA VAL A 85 -10.21 0.26 -2.97
C VAL A 85 -11.34 -0.76 -3.03
N ALA A 86 -12.47 -0.46 -2.37
CA ALA A 86 -13.67 -1.24 -2.53
C ALA A 86 -14.04 -1.18 -4.02
N HIS A 87 -13.79 -2.26 -4.76
CA HIS A 87 -14.29 -2.38 -6.11
C HIS A 87 -15.81 -2.28 -6.02
N LEU A 88 -16.41 -1.38 -6.81
CA LEU A 88 -17.86 -1.32 -6.95
C LEU A 88 -18.35 -2.74 -7.24
N LYS A 89 -19.39 -3.17 -6.51
CA LYS A 89 -20.04 -4.45 -6.77
C LYS A 89 -20.31 -4.53 -8.27
N PRO A 90 -19.89 -5.59 -8.97
CA PRO A 90 -20.23 -5.75 -10.37
C PRO A 90 -21.75 -5.66 -10.53
N PRO A 91 -22.26 -5.04 -11.61
CA PRO A 91 -23.69 -4.91 -11.82
C PRO A 91 -24.34 -6.30 -11.77
N GLU A 92 -25.38 -6.44 -10.95
CA GLU A 92 -26.10 -7.69 -10.81
C GLU A 92 -26.71 -8.08 -12.16
N SER A 93 -26.34 -9.26 -12.64
CA SER A 93 -26.89 -9.85 -13.85
C SER A 93 -28.40 -10.09 -13.67
N GLN A 94 -29.21 -9.83 -14.70
CA GLN A 94 -30.67 -10.01 -14.71
C GLN A 94 -31.15 -11.39 -14.22
N LYS A 95 -30.29 -12.42 -14.21
CA LYS A 95 -30.64 -13.77 -13.77
C LYS A 95 -30.93 -13.91 -12.28
N THR A 96 -30.52 -12.97 -11.42
CA THR A 96 -30.73 -13.09 -9.97
C THR A 96 -32.12 -12.62 -9.49
N TYR A 97 -32.83 -11.85 -10.32
CA TYR A 97 -34.19 -11.38 -10.00
C TYR A 97 -35.25 -12.50 -10.10
N GLU A 98 -35.10 -13.42 -11.05
CA GLU A 98 -36.06 -14.52 -11.28
C GLU A 98 -36.05 -15.57 -10.15
N ASP A 99 -34.88 -15.87 -9.56
CA ASP A 99 -34.78 -16.87 -8.48
C ASP A 99 -35.30 -16.34 -7.13
N THR A 100 -35.16 -15.04 -6.88
CA THR A 100 -35.65 -14.44 -5.62
C THR A 100 -37.19 -14.31 -5.62
N GLN A 101 -37.81 -14.10 -6.79
CA GLN A 101 -39.28 -14.10 -6.92
C GLN A 101 -39.91 -15.49 -6.89
N ARG A 102 -39.18 -16.54 -7.27
CA ARG A 102 -39.66 -17.94 -7.19
C ARG A 102 -39.71 -18.49 -5.77
N MET A 103 -38.83 -18.06 -4.87
CA MET A 103 -38.80 -18.54 -3.48
C MET A 103 -39.80 -17.82 -2.55
N GLY A 104 -40.36 -16.68 -2.96
CA GLY A 104 -41.31 -15.88 -2.15
C GLY A 104 -42.80 -16.18 -2.38
N ARG A 105 -43.16 -17.11 -3.26
CA ARG A 105 -44.57 -17.39 -3.65
C ARG A 105 -45.15 -18.70 -3.12
N SER A 106 -44.42 -19.47 -2.32
CA SER A 106 -44.83 -20.82 -1.87
C SER A 106 -45.33 -20.92 -0.42
N SER A 107 -45.61 -19.80 0.27
CA SER A 107 -45.99 -19.81 1.70
C SER A 107 -47.36 -19.24 2.04
N SER A 108 -48.26 -19.07 1.07
CA SER A 108 -49.61 -18.54 1.33
C SER A 108 -50.69 -19.38 0.66
N GLN A 109 -50.92 -20.60 1.16
CA GLN A 109 -52.21 -21.28 1.10
C GLN A 109 -52.09 -22.61 1.83
N LEU A 110 -52.67 -22.71 3.03
CA LEU A 110 -53.43 -23.85 3.55
C LEU A 110 -53.87 -23.49 4.99
N ASP A 111 -54.98 -22.76 5.09
CA ASP A 111 -55.81 -22.66 6.31
C ASP A 111 -57.26 -22.44 5.84
N ILE A 112 -58.03 -23.53 5.74
CA ILE A 112 -59.49 -23.61 5.89
C ILE A 112 -59.79 -24.93 6.60
#